data_AF-A0A3E5F2J4-F1
#
_entry.id   AF-A0A3E5F2J4-F1
#
_cell.length_a   1.000
_cell.length_b   1.000
_cell.length_c   1.000
_cell.angle_alpha   90.00
_cell.angle_beta   90.00
_cell.angle_gamma   90.00
#
_symmetry.space_group_name_H-M   'P 1'
#
loop_
_entity.id
_entity.type
_entity.pdbx_description
1 polymer ?
#
loop_
_entity_poly.entity_id
_entity_poly.type
_entity_poly.pdbx_seq_one_letter_code
_entity_poly.pdbx_strand_id
1 'polypeptide(L)'
;MKNYFIANGEMLNTDMSIEEIESRVQESLDEYTSGMAQFRVKEISEKEIRMFFIRDFRCDPNKLIVYDADMALITGVGIGAFQRMEVGGYPLLFPLNFAGKNFYTDITAFIRFYKMLLFMEMGQQVEHIGLRTYSDRILMQIIF
;
A
#
# COMPACT_ATOMS: atom_id res chain seq x y z
N MET A 1 -5.56 0.47 -22.83
CA MET A 1 -4.58 1.51 -22.39
C MET A 1 -3.81 0.95 -21.21
N LYS A 2 -2.50 1.20 -21.11
CA LYS A 2 -1.66 0.65 -20.04
C LYS A 2 -1.73 1.55 -18.81
N ASN A 3 -2.26 1.03 -17.70
CA ASN A 3 -2.35 1.74 -16.44
C ASN A 3 -1.40 1.14 -15.40
N TYR A 4 -0.80 1.97 -14.56
CA TYR A 4 0.22 1.58 -13.60
C TYR A 4 -0.26 1.60 -12.15
N PHE A 5 0.28 0.72 -11.32
CA PHE A 5 0.05 0.72 -9.88
C PHE A 5 1.29 0.22 -9.13
N ILE A 6 1.37 0.58 -7.85
CA ILE A 6 2.43 0.19 -6.93
C ILE A 6 1.91 -0.90 -5.97
N ALA A 7 2.68 -1.96 -5.77
CA ALA A 7 2.46 -2.93 -4.70
C ALA A 7 3.82 -3.38 -4.11
N ASN A 8 4.06 -3.07 -2.83
CA ASN A 8 5.31 -3.34 -2.12
C ASN A 8 6.58 -2.93 -2.91
N GLY A 9 6.60 -1.70 -3.43
CA GLY A 9 7.74 -1.14 -4.16
C GLY A 9 7.80 -1.56 -5.63
N GLU A 10 7.09 -2.60 -6.04
CA GLU A 10 7.00 -3.00 -7.43
C GLU A 10 6.12 -2.06 -8.22
N MET A 11 6.64 -1.55 -9.34
CA MET A 11 5.86 -0.84 -10.36
C MET A 11 5.29 -1.86 -11.36
N LEU A 12 3.97 -1.96 -11.36
CA LEU A 12 3.19 -2.98 -12.08
C LEU A 12 2.20 -2.30 -13.02
N ASN A 13 1.58 -3.08 -13.90
CA ASN A 13 0.60 -2.54 -14.84
C ASN A 13 -0.49 -3.54 -15.23
N THR A 14 -1.58 -3.01 -15.80
CA THR A 14 -2.78 -3.78 -16.17
C THR A 14 -2.62 -4.76 -17.33
N ASP A 15 -1.49 -4.73 -18.06
CA ASP A 15 -1.22 -5.68 -19.16
C ASP A 15 -0.53 -6.96 -18.68
N MET A 16 -0.05 -6.99 -17.43
CA MET A 16 0.60 -8.16 -16.83
C MET A 16 -0.43 -9.21 -16.40
N SER A 17 -0.03 -10.48 -16.40
CA SER A 17 -0.88 -11.55 -15.87
C SER A 17 -0.95 -11.47 -14.34
N ILE A 18 -2.01 -12.04 -13.75
CA ILE A 18 -2.15 -12.12 -12.29
C ILE A 18 -0.97 -12.89 -11.69
N GLU A 19 -0.56 -14.00 -12.30
CA GLU A 19 0.53 -14.84 -11.83
C GLU A 19 1.87 -14.07 -11.82
N GLU A 20 2.15 -13.29 -12.87
CA GLU A 20 3.35 -12.47 -12.95
C GLU A 20 3.37 -11.37 -11.87
N ILE A 21 2.23 -10.68 -11.71
CA ILE A 21 2.06 -9.66 -10.68
C ILE A 21 2.25 -10.25 -9.28
N GLU A 22 1.57 -11.37 -8.98
CA GLU A 22 1.66 -11.99 -7.67
C GLU A 22 3.07 -12.51 -7.37
N SER A 23 3.77 -13.12 -8.34
CA SER A 23 5.15 -13.59 -8.15
C SER A 23 6.08 -12.44 -7.78
N ARG A 24 6.07 -11.35 -8.58
CA ARG A 24 6.97 -10.20 -8.35
C ARG A 24 6.73 -9.53 -7.00
N VAL A 25 5.47 -9.30 -6.66
CA VAL A 25 5.13 -8.66 -5.38
C VAL A 25 5.45 -9.59 -4.21
N GLN A 26 5.21 -10.89 -4.34
CA GLN A 26 5.51 -11.85 -3.28
C GLN A 26 7.02 -12.01 -3.07
N GLU A 27 7.82 -12.06 -4.13
CA GLU A 27 9.29 -12.08 -4.04
C GLU A 27 9.81 -10.86 -3.26
N SER A 28 9.35 -9.67 -3.62
CA SER A 28 9.68 -8.44 -2.88
C SER A 28 9.20 -8.51 -1.42
N LEU A 29 7.97 -8.97 -1.16
CA LEU A 29 7.44 -9.08 0.20
C LEU A 29 8.21 -10.05 1.08
N ASP A 30 8.68 -11.17 0.54
CA ASP A 30 9.39 -12.19 1.29
C ASP A 30 10.73 -11.66 1.82
N GLU A 31 11.40 -10.77 1.07
CA GLU A 31 12.63 -10.09 1.51
C GLU A 31 12.39 -9.20 2.75
N TYR A 32 11.28 -8.46 2.80
CA TYR A 32 11.01 -7.48 3.86
C TYR A 32 10.23 -8.05 5.05
N THR A 33 9.42 -9.09 4.82
CA THR A 33 8.48 -9.60 5.83
C THR A 33 8.85 -10.98 6.35
N SER A 34 9.93 -11.59 5.85
CA SER A 34 10.31 -12.97 6.18
C SER A 34 9.16 -13.96 5.97
N GLY A 35 8.36 -13.74 4.92
CA GLY A 35 7.21 -14.57 4.55
C GLY A 35 5.96 -14.41 5.43
N MET A 36 5.90 -13.37 6.27
CA MET A 36 4.74 -13.12 7.15
C MET A 36 3.59 -12.37 6.45
N ALA A 37 3.82 -11.89 5.23
CA ALA A 37 2.80 -11.26 4.40
C ALA A 37 2.59 -12.02 3.09
N GLN A 38 1.37 -12.00 2.57
CA GLN A 38 1.04 -12.52 1.25
C GLN A 38 0.34 -11.48 0.42
N PHE A 39 0.58 -11.48 -0.88
CA PHE A 39 -0.12 -10.62 -1.83
C PHE A 39 -0.96 -11.42 -2.80
N ARG A 40 -2.17 -10.93 -3.09
CA ARG A 40 -3.06 -11.54 -4.08
C ARG A 40 -3.82 -10.50 -4.88
N VAL A 41 -4.06 -10.81 -6.14
CA VAL A 41 -4.93 -10.04 -7.03
C VAL A 41 -6.29 -10.72 -7.08
N LYS A 42 -7.33 -9.96 -6.75
CA LYS A 42 -8.72 -10.43 -6.86
C LYS A 42 -9.25 -10.26 -8.28
N GLU A 43 -8.94 -9.13 -8.90
CA GLU A 43 -9.47 -8.75 -10.20
C GLU A 43 -8.52 -7.74 -10.84
N ILE A 44 -8.28 -7.88 -12.15
CA ILE A 44 -7.52 -6.91 -12.93
C ILE A 44 -8.16 -6.76 -14.31
N SER A 45 -8.25 -5.52 -14.77
CA SER A 45 -8.69 -5.15 -16.10
C SER A 45 -8.00 -3.84 -16.51
N GLU A 46 -8.23 -3.37 -17.73
CA GLU A 46 -7.74 -2.05 -18.15
C GLU A 46 -8.27 -0.91 -17.26
N LYS A 47 -9.44 -1.07 -16.62
CA LYS A 47 -10.12 0.02 -15.88
C LYS A 47 -9.94 -0.06 -14.38
N GLU A 48 -9.67 -1.24 -13.84
CA GLU A 48 -9.54 -1.43 -12.40
C GLU A 48 -8.59 -2.54 -12.02
N ILE A 49 -8.02 -2.40 -10.82
CA ILE A 49 -7.39 -3.49 -10.09
C ILE A 49 -7.97 -3.57 -8.68
N ARG A 50 -8.22 -4.80 -8.21
CA ARG A 50 -8.54 -5.12 -6.82
C ARG A 50 -7.51 -6.10 -6.31
N MET A 51 -6.84 -5.75 -5.22
CA MET A 51 -5.75 -6.53 -4.63
C MET A 51 -5.84 -6.52 -3.12
N PHE A 52 -5.21 -7.50 -2.48
CA PHE A 52 -5.14 -7.55 -1.03
C PHE A 52 -3.80 -8.06 -0.53
N PHE A 53 -3.37 -7.49 0.59
CA PHE A 53 -2.24 -7.94 1.38
C PHE A 53 -2.78 -8.69 2.60
N ILE A 54 -2.43 -9.96 2.77
CA ILE A 54 -2.71 -10.74 3.99
C ILE A 54 -1.50 -10.59 4.90
N ARG A 55 -1.72 -10.22 6.17
CA ARG A 55 -0.65 -9.97 7.14
C ARG A 55 -1.16 -10.06 8.57
N ASP A 56 -0.34 -10.57 9.49
CA ASP A 56 -0.69 -10.65 10.92
C ASP A 56 -0.38 -9.32 11.63
N PHE A 57 -1.39 -8.44 11.71
CA PHE A 57 -1.27 -7.19 12.44
C PHE A 57 -2.62 -6.71 12.97
N ARG A 58 -2.72 -6.51 14.29
CA ARG A 58 -3.98 -6.09 14.91
C ARG A 58 -4.28 -4.62 14.57
N CYS A 59 -5.31 -4.42 13.75
CA CYS A 59 -5.95 -3.12 13.56
C CYS A 59 -7.44 -3.19 13.91
N ASP A 60 -8.02 -2.06 14.31
CA ASP A 60 -9.47 -1.92 14.46
C ASP A 60 -10.07 -1.57 13.08
N PRO A 61 -10.84 -2.47 12.46
CA PRO A 61 -11.36 -2.28 11.11
C PRO A 61 -12.41 -1.15 11.01
N ASN A 62 -12.91 -0.66 12.14
CA ASN A 62 -13.86 0.45 12.17
C ASN A 62 -13.16 1.82 12.15
N LYS A 63 -11.85 1.86 12.38
CA LYS A 63 -11.06 3.08 12.29
C LYS A 63 -10.60 3.27 10.85
N LEU A 64 -10.98 4.38 10.22
CA LEU A 64 -10.57 4.76 8.86
C LEU A 64 -9.12 5.25 8.82
N ILE A 65 -8.19 4.42 9.31
CA ILE A 65 -6.78 4.73 9.47
C ILE A 65 -5.90 3.66 8.82
N VAL A 66 -4.67 4.03 8.49
CA VAL A 66 -3.61 3.13 8.01
C VAL A 66 -2.40 3.31 8.91
N TYR A 67 -1.85 2.19 9.38
CA TYR A 67 -0.64 2.19 10.21
C TYR A 67 0.62 2.29 9.35
N ASP A 68 1.70 2.82 9.92
CA ASP A 68 3.04 2.89 9.33
C ASP A 68 3.50 1.59 8.66
N ALA A 69 3.34 0.45 9.33
CA ALA A 69 3.65 -0.86 8.76
C ALA A 69 2.80 -1.18 7.52
N ASP A 70 1.50 -0.87 7.54
CA ASP A 70 0.60 -1.08 6.41
C ASP A 70 0.93 -0.12 5.24
N MET A 71 1.30 1.13 5.53
CA MET A 71 1.74 2.10 4.52
C MET A 71 3.04 1.66 3.84
N ALA A 72 4.01 1.18 4.64
CA ALA A 72 5.26 0.64 4.14
C ALA A 72 5.02 -0.62 3.30
N LEU A 73 4.19 -1.56 3.77
CA LEU A 73 3.85 -2.79 3.07
C LEU A 73 3.19 -2.53 1.70
N ILE A 74 2.26 -1.58 1.62
CA ILE A 74 1.56 -1.27 0.37
C ILE A 74 2.52 -0.60 -0.63
N THR A 75 3.34 0.34 -0.17
CA THR A 75 4.11 1.22 -1.05
C THR A 75 5.53 0.73 -1.34
N GLY A 76 6.09 -0.13 -0.48
CA GLY A 76 7.51 -0.47 -0.46
C GLY A 76 8.42 0.67 0.03
N VAL A 77 7.87 1.83 0.40
CA VAL A 77 8.65 2.91 0.99
C VAL A 77 9.02 2.52 2.41
N GLY A 78 10.28 2.74 2.79
CA GLY A 78 10.78 2.39 4.12
C GLY A 78 9.93 2.97 5.25
N ILE A 79 9.70 2.18 6.31
CA ILE A 79 8.79 2.54 7.41
C ILE A 79 9.11 3.90 8.06
N GLY A 80 10.38 4.32 8.04
CA GLY A 80 10.81 5.63 8.52
C GLY A 80 10.12 6.81 7.83
N ALA A 81 9.66 6.66 6.58
CA ALA A 81 8.87 7.67 5.87
C ALA A 81 7.48 7.91 6.49
N PHE A 82 7.03 6.99 7.34
CA PHE A 82 5.73 7.01 8.01
C PHE A 82 5.88 7.08 9.53
N GLN A 83 7.07 7.42 10.02
CA GLN A 83 7.38 7.62 11.43
C GLN A 83 7.88 9.05 11.65
N ARG A 84 7.61 9.60 12.83
CA ARG A 84 8.02 10.97 13.12
C ARG A 84 9.54 11.08 13.39
N MET A 85 10.07 12.30 13.27
CA MET A 85 11.50 12.56 13.49
C MET A 85 11.95 12.27 14.92
N GLU A 86 11.07 12.37 15.94
CA GLU A 86 11.46 12.15 17.34
C GLU A 86 11.86 10.70 17.63
N VAL A 87 11.48 9.75 16.75
CA VAL A 87 11.88 8.34 16.83
C VAL A 87 12.90 7.96 15.74
N GLY A 88 13.49 8.94 15.05
CA GLY A 88 14.46 8.71 13.97
C GLY A 88 13.84 8.51 12.59
N GLY A 89 12.54 8.76 12.41
CA GLY A 89 11.89 8.73 11.10
C GLY A 89 12.20 9.95 10.22
N TYR A 90 11.81 9.87 8.96
CA TYR A 90 11.92 10.93 7.94
C TYR A 90 10.55 11.14 7.26
N PRO A 91 9.55 11.69 7.97
CA PRO A 91 8.16 11.63 7.55
C PRO A 91 7.90 12.32 6.20
N LEU A 92 7.37 11.56 5.23
CA LEU A 92 6.92 12.06 3.93
C LEU A 92 5.40 12.29 3.86
N LEU A 93 4.69 11.90 4.92
CA LEU A 93 3.24 12.02 5.04
C LEU A 93 2.88 12.68 6.38
N PHE A 94 1.88 13.56 6.35
CA PHE A 94 1.31 14.19 7.54
C PHE A 94 -0.22 14.24 7.45
N PRO A 95 -0.94 14.15 8.59
CA PRO A 95 -0.41 13.95 9.94
C PRO A 95 -0.03 12.49 10.22
N LEU A 96 0.95 12.28 11.11
CA LEU A 96 1.25 10.97 11.69
C LEU A 96 0.90 11.01 13.18
N ASN A 97 -0.07 10.21 13.61
CA ASN A 97 -0.53 10.13 14.99
C ASN A 97 0.09 8.93 15.69
N PHE A 98 0.42 9.08 16.97
CA PHE A 98 1.03 8.01 17.76
C PHE A 98 0.00 7.02 18.30
N ALA A 99 0.30 5.73 18.20
CA ALA A 99 -0.51 4.63 18.71
C ALA A 99 0.35 3.62 19.49
N GLY A 100 0.97 4.09 20.58
CA GLY A 100 1.72 3.27 21.54
C GLY A 100 3.09 2.81 21.05
N LYS A 101 3.13 2.03 19.96
CA LYS A 101 4.39 1.60 19.31
C LYS A 101 4.44 1.88 17.81
N ASN A 102 3.28 2.19 17.22
CA ASN A 102 3.14 2.45 15.79
C ASN A 102 2.69 3.89 15.56
N PHE A 103 2.78 4.34 14.33
CA PHE A 103 2.18 5.57 13.85
C PHE A 103 1.02 5.25 12.89
N TYR A 104 0.08 6.18 12.76
CA TYR A 104 -1.02 6.04 11.80
C TYR A 104 -1.43 7.39 11.22
N THR A 105 -2.08 7.33 10.07
CA THR A 105 -2.72 8.48 9.42
C THR A 105 -4.13 8.10 8.97
N ASP A 106 -4.92 9.08 8.56
CA ASP A 106 -6.21 8.85 7.92
C ASP A 106 -6.04 8.23 6.53
N ILE A 107 -6.96 7.33 6.15
CA ILE A 107 -6.95 6.69 4.82
C ILE A 107 -6.88 7.74 3.69
N THR A 108 -7.52 8.90 3.84
CA THR A 108 -7.53 9.95 2.82
C THR A 108 -6.16 10.62 2.65
N ALA A 109 -5.39 10.86 3.71
CA ALA A 109 -4.01 11.31 3.60
C ALA A 109 -3.13 10.27 2.89
N PHE A 110 -3.25 8.99 3.26
CA PHE A 110 -2.49 7.92 2.60
C PHE A 110 -2.85 7.78 1.12
N ILE A 111 -4.13 7.85 0.74
CA ILE A 111 -4.55 7.81 -0.68
C ILE A 111 -3.92 8.96 -1.47
N ARG A 112 -3.88 10.18 -0.91
CA ARG A 112 -3.23 11.33 -1.57
C ARG A 112 -1.74 11.09 -1.76
N PHE A 113 -1.07 10.52 -0.77
CA PHE A 113 0.33 10.14 -0.86
C PHE A 113 0.57 9.08 -1.94
N TYR A 114 -0.23 8.01 -1.97
CA TYR A 114 -0.13 6.97 -3.00
C TYR A 114 -0.32 7.54 -4.41
N LYS A 115 -1.32 8.41 -4.62
CA LYS A 115 -1.54 9.09 -5.92
C LYS A 115 -0.34 9.97 -6.29
N MET A 116 0.27 10.66 -5.32
CA MET A 116 1.47 11.47 -5.55
C MET A 116 2.66 10.60 -5.99
N LEU A 117 2.91 9.48 -5.31
CA LEU A 117 3.98 8.54 -5.68
C LEU A 117 3.79 8.05 -7.12
N LEU A 118 2.59 7.59 -7.45
CA LEU A 118 2.30 7.06 -8.78
C LEU A 118 2.43 8.14 -9.88
N PHE A 119 2.04 9.38 -9.58
CA PHE A 119 2.23 10.50 -10.49
C PHE A 119 3.70 10.88 -10.65
N MET A 120 4.49 10.86 -9.59
CA MET A 120 5.92 11.19 -9.65
C MET A 120 6.73 10.15 -10.44
N GLU A 121 6.44 8.86 -10.25
CA GLU A 121 7.18 7.78 -10.90
C GLU A 121 6.74 7.56 -12.35
N MET A 122 5.44 7.67 -12.65
CA MET A 122 4.88 7.25 -13.94
C MET A 122 4.09 8.33 -14.68
N GLY A 123 3.89 9.51 -14.09
CA GLY A 123 2.96 10.52 -14.62
C GLY A 123 1.49 10.08 -14.62
N GLN A 124 1.17 8.96 -13.97
CA GLN A 124 -0.16 8.35 -14.00
C GLN A 124 -1.10 9.05 -13.03
N GLN A 125 -2.26 9.48 -13.55
CA GLN A 125 -3.39 9.92 -12.75
C GLN A 125 -4.35 8.76 -12.50
N VAL A 126 -5.11 8.84 -11.41
CA VAL A 126 -6.04 7.80 -10.98
C VAL A 126 -7.35 8.46 -10.59
N GLU A 127 -8.46 7.99 -11.16
CA GLU A 127 -9.80 8.43 -10.81
C GLU A 127 -10.09 8.20 -9.31
N HIS A 128 -10.06 6.95 -8.86
CA HIS A 128 -10.46 6.58 -7.51
C HIS A 128 -9.55 5.51 -6.89
N ILE A 129 -9.34 5.62 -5.58
CA ILE A 129 -8.69 4.59 -4.77
C ILE A 129 -9.57 4.29 -3.56
N GLY A 130 -9.99 3.04 -3.42
CA GLY A 130 -10.63 2.51 -2.23
C GLY A 130 -9.63 1.72 -1.40
N LEU A 131 -9.59 1.95 -0.10
CA LEU A 131 -8.70 1.23 0.83
C LEU A 131 -9.47 0.84 2.09
N ARG A 132 -9.30 -0.40 2.53
CA ARG A 132 -9.86 -0.90 3.78
C ARG A 132 -8.87 -1.78 4.52
N THR A 133 -8.63 -1.44 5.78
CA THR A 133 -7.75 -2.18 6.68
C THR A 133 -8.59 -3.09 7.58
N TYR A 134 -8.31 -4.39 7.54
CA TYR A 134 -8.87 -5.42 8.42
C TYR A 134 -7.78 -5.99 9.31
N SER A 135 -8.18 -6.74 10.33
CA SER A 135 -7.25 -7.34 11.29
C SER A 135 -6.26 -8.33 10.66
N ASP A 136 -6.65 -8.99 9.56
CA ASP A 136 -5.86 -10.01 8.88
C ASP A 136 -5.40 -9.59 7.47
N ARG A 137 -5.95 -8.51 6.93
CA ARG A 137 -5.69 -8.11 5.55
C ARG A 137 -5.93 -6.64 5.27
N ILE A 138 -5.36 -6.15 4.19
CA ILE A 138 -5.64 -4.85 3.59
C ILE A 138 -6.27 -5.11 2.22
N LEU A 139 -7.43 -4.52 1.96
CA LEU A 139 -8.08 -4.55 0.64
C LEU A 139 -7.90 -3.20 -0.03
N MET A 140 -7.39 -3.20 -1.25
CA MET A 140 -7.21 -1.99 -2.06
C MET A 140 -7.85 -2.17 -3.44
N GLN A 141 -8.54 -1.13 -3.89
CA GLN A 141 -9.09 -1.01 -5.24
C GLN A 141 -8.58 0.28 -5.87
N ILE A 142 -8.17 0.21 -7.13
CA ILE A 142 -7.77 1.36 -7.93
C ILE A 142 -8.63 1.35 -9.19
N ILE A 143 -9.24 2.49 -9.48
CA ILE A 143 -9.99 2.75 -10.72
C ILE A 143 -9.22 3.85 -11.45
N PHE A 144 -8.80 3.55 -12.68
CA PHE A 144 -7.90 4.37 -13.48
C PHE A 144 -8.64 5.46 -14.27
#